data_AF-A0A5J4XKB3-F1
#
_entry.id   AF-A0A5J4XKB3-F1
#
_cell.length_a   1.000
_cell.length_b   1.000
_cell.length_c   1.000
_cell.angle_alpha   90.00
_cell.angle_beta   90.00
_cell.angle_gamma   90.00
#
_symmetry.space_group_name_H-M   'P 1'
#
loop_
_entity.id
_entity.type
_entity.pdbx_description
1 polymer ?
#
loop_
_entity_poly.entity_id
_entity_poly.type
_entity_poly.pdbx_seq_one_letter_code
_entity_poly.pdbx_strand_id
1 'polypeptide(L)'
;MGYLTTRPISTQEDKCENTGQDRWDAADDHGWLCPWDNLNWQTGCCTKGQQFACDRCNSDSQCCKTLESCVSCCLAPQHNASTIYSKDYRSPGRSETGRWGSPFEYCRKPVMPLPPAPQLPTSVKVEVGEKGESCTATCNKTNSICALQHMIAMNHCNVLRTHFACEAGCDNSGGDVQPSYVSADAPKEQQPTDCLIAESESQFNCDASHANTQRLCPCAQTSQIVTSIA
;
A
#
# COMPACT_ATOMS: atom_id res chain seq x y z
N MET A 1 56.06 26.20 -14.88
CA MET A 1 54.68 26.52 -14.48
C MET A 1 53.89 25.22 -14.47
N GLY A 2 53.56 24.71 -13.29
CA GLY A 2 52.69 23.54 -13.14
C GLY A 2 51.89 23.74 -11.86
N TYR A 3 50.66 24.25 -11.98
CA TYR A 3 49.78 24.43 -10.84
C TYR A 3 49.15 23.07 -10.49
N LEU A 4 49.50 22.54 -9.32
CA LEU A 4 48.73 21.49 -8.66
C LEU A 4 47.38 22.09 -8.26
N THR A 5 46.34 21.81 -9.03
CA THR A 5 44.96 22.10 -8.62
C THR A 5 44.53 21.04 -7.62
N THR A 6 44.64 21.35 -6.33
CA THR A 6 43.92 20.60 -5.30
C THR A 6 42.42 20.74 -5.59
N ARG A 7 41.78 19.63 -5.97
CA ARG A 7 40.32 19.54 -6.04
C ARG A 7 39.77 19.86 -4.64
N PRO A 8 38.81 20.78 -4.49
CA PRO A 8 38.15 20.96 -3.21
C PRO A 8 37.43 19.67 -2.86
N ILE A 9 37.74 19.12 -1.67
CA ILE A 9 36.99 18.03 -1.07
C ILE A 9 35.60 18.60 -0.79
N SER A 10 34.59 18.07 -1.48
CA SER A 10 33.18 18.32 -1.17
C SER A 10 32.93 17.84 0.26
N THR A 11 32.86 18.76 1.22
CA THR A 11 32.44 18.47 2.60
C THR A 11 30.96 18.77 2.79
N GLN A 12 30.15 18.51 1.78
CA GLN A 12 28.73 18.28 2.00
C GLN A 12 28.63 16.76 2.14
N GLU A 13 28.67 16.26 3.37
CA GLU A 13 28.32 14.85 3.61
C GLU A 13 26.94 14.65 3.01
N ASP A 14 26.87 13.86 1.94
CA ASP A 14 25.62 13.56 1.25
C ASP A 14 24.64 13.01 2.29
N LYS A 15 23.55 13.74 2.50
CA LYS A 15 22.45 13.29 3.36
C LYS A 15 21.59 12.35 2.54
N CYS A 16 21.25 11.21 3.10
CA CYS A 16 20.35 10.24 2.48
C CYS A 16 18.98 10.27 3.16
N GLU A 17 17.93 10.10 2.38
CA GLU A 17 16.67 9.58 2.91
C GLU A 17 16.82 8.09 3.24
N ASN A 18 16.16 7.59 4.30
CA ASN A 18 16.14 6.17 4.62
C ASN A 18 14.76 5.71 5.10
N THR A 19 14.54 4.39 5.06
CA THR A 19 13.36 3.74 5.62
C THR A 19 13.52 3.53 7.12
N GLY A 20 12.39 3.56 7.85
CA GLY A 20 12.38 3.38 9.31
C GLY A 20 11.25 2.48 9.81
N GLN A 21 10.80 1.52 8.99
CA GLN A 21 9.62 0.71 9.30
C GLN A 21 9.99 -0.57 10.03
N ASP A 22 11.04 -1.29 9.61
CA ASP A 22 11.47 -2.51 10.31
C ASP A 22 12.42 -2.24 11.47
N ARG A 23 12.44 -3.19 12.42
CA ARG A 23 13.29 -3.13 13.62
C ARG A 23 14.77 -3.43 13.35
N TRP A 24 15.10 -4.07 12.22
CA TRP A 24 16.40 -4.73 12.03
C TRP A 24 17.27 -4.10 10.97
N ASP A 25 16.68 -3.75 9.82
CA ASP A 25 17.36 -3.19 8.68
C ASP A 25 16.79 -1.80 8.35
N ALA A 26 17.56 -1.01 7.60
CA ALA A 26 17.16 0.24 6.97
C ALA A 26 17.64 0.23 5.52
N ALA A 27 16.89 0.86 4.63
CA ALA A 27 17.29 1.09 3.24
C ALA A 27 17.36 2.59 2.94
N ASP A 28 18.45 3.03 2.30
CA ASP A 28 18.65 4.43 1.91
C ASP A 28 18.27 4.72 0.45
N ASP A 29 18.22 5.99 0.09
CA ASP A 29 17.89 6.49 -1.26
C ASP A 29 18.96 6.21 -2.33
N HIS A 30 20.14 5.79 -1.92
CA HIS A 30 21.16 5.22 -2.80
C HIS A 30 20.99 3.70 -3.01
N GLY A 31 19.98 3.11 -2.39
CA GLY A 31 19.62 1.71 -2.53
C GLY A 31 20.45 0.76 -1.66
N TRP A 32 21.16 1.25 -0.65
CA TRP A 32 21.83 0.38 0.31
C TRP A 32 20.84 -0.18 1.32
N LEU A 33 20.92 -1.48 1.56
CA LEU A 33 20.28 -2.17 2.68
C LEU A 33 21.33 -2.46 3.76
N CYS A 34 21.11 -1.97 4.97
CA CYS A 34 22.01 -2.20 6.10
C CYS A 34 21.26 -2.40 7.42
N PRO A 35 21.84 -3.13 8.39
CA PRO A 35 21.36 -3.10 9.77
C PRO A 35 21.44 -1.68 10.35
N TRP A 36 20.55 -1.34 11.29
CA TRP A 36 20.54 -0.03 11.95
C TRP A 36 21.90 0.38 12.56
N ASP A 37 22.68 -0.58 13.05
CA ASP A 37 24.03 -0.35 13.61
C ASP A 37 25.03 0.21 12.58
N ASN A 38 24.77 0.03 11.29
CA ASN A 38 25.57 0.52 10.17
C ASN A 38 24.94 1.72 9.47
N LEU A 39 23.88 2.31 10.04
CA LEU A 39 23.29 3.55 9.56
C LEU A 39 23.98 4.72 10.27
N ASN A 40 24.55 5.65 9.49
CA ASN A 40 25.04 6.90 10.05
C ASN A 40 23.83 7.78 10.39
N TRP A 41 23.57 8.01 11.67
CA TRP A 41 22.40 8.77 12.12
C TRP A 41 22.50 10.28 11.84
N GLN A 42 23.69 10.81 11.59
CA GLN A 42 23.90 12.20 11.20
C GLN A 42 23.54 12.44 9.73
N THR A 43 23.91 11.51 8.86
CA THR A 43 23.71 11.63 7.40
C THR A 43 22.48 10.90 6.90
N GLY A 44 22.01 9.89 7.63
CA GLY A 44 20.92 9.00 7.23
C GLY A 44 21.34 7.93 6.23
N CYS A 45 22.63 7.81 5.90
CA CYS A 45 23.14 6.87 4.90
C CYS A 45 23.66 5.59 5.53
N CYS A 46 23.54 4.46 4.82
CA CYS A 46 24.21 3.22 5.20
C CYS A 46 25.72 3.34 4.97
N THR A 47 26.53 3.08 6.01
CA THR A 47 27.99 3.05 5.90
C THR A 47 28.52 1.71 5.40
N LYS A 48 27.76 0.63 5.65
CA LYS A 48 28.10 -0.73 5.24
C LYS A 48 26.83 -1.56 5.05
N GLY A 49 26.74 -2.29 3.95
CA GLY A 49 25.57 -3.12 3.65
C GLY A 49 25.68 -3.78 2.29
N GLN A 50 24.52 -4.05 1.69
CA GLN A 50 24.40 -4.52 0.32
C GLN A 50 23.60 -3.51 -0.49
N GLN A 51 24.15 -3.06 -1.61
CA GLN A 51 23.44 -2.17 -2.52
C GLN A 51 22.54 -2.99 -3.45
N PHE A 52 21.32 -2.53 -3.67
CA PHE A 52 20.34 -3.15 -4.55
C PHE A 52 20.06 -4.63 -4.20
N ALA A 53 19.85 -4.90 -2.92
CA ALA A 53 19.66 -6.23 -2.39
C ALA A 53 18.32 -6.83 -2.81
N CYS A 54 18.34 -7.71 -3.82
CA CYS A 54 17.16 -8.41 -4.34
C CYS A 54 17.09 -9.90 -3.91
N ASP A 55 18.07 -10.42 -3.17
CA ASP A 55 18.13 -11.82 -2.74
C ASP A 55 17.00 -12.21 -1.77
N ARG A 56 16.45 -11.22 -1.07
CA ARG A 56 15.29 -11.37 -0.17
C ARG A 56 13.95 -11.07 -0.86
N CYS A 57 13.98 -10.88 -2.18
CA CYS A 57 12.82 -10.59 -3.01
C CYS A 57 12.53 -11.76 -3.95
N ASN A 58 11.26 -12.10 -4.10
CA ASN A 58 10.79 -13.15 -4.97
C ASN A 58 10.29 -12.54 -6.29
N SER A 59 10.90 -12.93 -7.41
CA SER A 59 10.59 -12.40 -8.74
C SER A 59 9.18 -12.75 -9.24
N ASP A 60 8.63 -13.88 -8.79
CA ASP A 60 7.37 -14.44 -9.31
C ASP A 60 6.16 -13.79 -8.62
N SER A 61 6.31 -13.49 -7.33
CA SER A 61 5.30 -12.81 -6.52
C SER A 61 5.46 -11.30 -6.50
N GLN A 62 6.61 -10.80 -6.98
CA GLN A 62 7.03 -9.40 -6.88
C GLN A 62 7.12 -8.91 -5.41
N CYS A 63 7.12 -9.81 -4.44
CA CYS A 63 7.15 -9.50 -3.00
C CYS A 63 8.57 -9.62 -2.43
N CYS A 64 8.88 -8.83 -1.40
CA CYS A 64 10.10 -9.00 -0.61
C CYS A 64 9.79 -9.38 0.83
N LYS A 65 10.77 -9.99 1.50
CA LYS A 65 10.64 -10.43 2.90
C LYS A 65 10.41 -9.26 3.86
N THR A 66 11.01 -8.11 3.59
CA THR A 66 10.88 -6.86 4.34
C THR A 66 10.75 -5.68 3.39
N LEU A 67 10.19 -4.56 3.88
CA LEU A 67 10.02 -3.34 3.10
C LEU A 67 11.37 -2.82 2.63
N GLU A 68 12.33 -2.73 3.55
CA GLU A 68 13.69 -2.24 3.36
C GLU A 68 14.38 -3.01 2.22
N SER A 69 14.22 -4.34 2.20
CA SER A 69 14.74 -5.18 1.12
C SER A 69 14.07 -4.84 -0.22
N CYS A 70 12.76 -4.58 -0.21
CA CYS A 70 12.01 -4.16 -1.40
C CYS A 70 12.47 -2.81 -1.91
N VAL A 71 12.67 -1.83 -1.03
CA VAL A 71 13.11 -0.48 -1.40
C VAL A 71 14.49 -0.55 -2.04
N SER A 72 15.43 -1.25 -1.41
CA SER A 72 16.77 -1.47 -1.95
C SER A 72 16.71 -2.13 -3.34
N CYS A 73 15.97 -3.23 -3.49
CA CYS A 73 15.84 -3.91 -4.79
C CYS A 73 15.17 -3.03 -5.85
N CYS A 74 14.07 -2.34 -5.52
CA CYS A 74 13.32 -1.47 -6.44
C CYS A 74 14.17 -0.33 -7.02
N LEU A 75 15.10 0.20 -6.24
CA LEU A 75 15.99 1.28 -6.67
C LEU A 75 17.05 0.81 -7.68
N ALA A 76 17.20 -0.50 -7.85
CA ALA A 76 18.20 -1.03 -8.77
C ALA A 76 17.87 -0.64 -10.22
N PRO A 77 18.88 -0.31 -11.05
CA PRO A 77 18.68 0.21 -12.40
C PRO A 77 17.76 -0.65 -13.28
N GLN A 78 17.79 -1.98 -13.12
CA GLN A 78 16.96 -2.90 -13.90
C GLN A 78 15.44 -2.72 -13.68
N HIS A 79 15.03 -2.12 -12.56
CA HIS A 79 13.61 -1.89 -12.25
C HIS A 79 13.12 -0.51 -12.72
N ASN A 80 14.00 0.31 -13.33
CA ASN A 80 13.65 1.56 -13.99
C ASN A 80 12.90 2.59 -13.11
N ALA A 81 13.04 2.50 -11.77
CA ALA A 81 12.42 3.42 -10.80
C ALA A 81 12.63 4.90 -11.18
N SER A 82 13.85 5.24 -11.61
CA SER A 82 14.25 6.58 -12.07
C SER A 82 13.48 7.14 -13.25
N THR A 83 12.72 6.31 -13.98
CA THR A 83 11.94 6.71 -15.16
C THR A 83 10.43 6.57 -14.98
N ILE A 84 10.00 5.72 -14.05
CA ILE A 84 8.58 5.41 -13.80
C ILE A 84 7.98 6.27 -12.69
N TYR A 85 8.78 6.71 -11.71
CA TYR A 85 8.27 7.46 -10.55
C TYR A 85 7.47 8.71 -10.94
N SER A 86 7.93 9.43 -11.97
CA SER A 86 7.28 10.62 -12.49
C SER A 86 6.18 10.32 -13.50
N LYS A 87 5.96 9.05 -13.88
CA LYS A 87 4.91 8.61 -14.81
C LYS A 87 3.69 8.04 -14.08
N ASP A 88 3.91 7.39 -12.95
CA ASP A 88 2.85 6.82 -12.14
C ASP A 88 2.20 7.85 -11.22
N TYR A 89 0.89 7.73 -11.04
CA TYR A 89 0.16 8.46 -10.01
C TYR A 89 0.34 7.79 -8.65
N ARG A 90 0.19 8.56 -7.56
CA ARG A 90 0.31 8.01 -6.21
C ARG A 90 -0.74 6.93 -5.93
N SER A 91 -1.91 7.05 -6.53
CA SER A 91 -2.92 5.99 -6.58
C SER A 91 -3.19 5.56 -8.03
N PRO A 92 -3.32 4.24 -8.31
CA PRO A 92 -3.52 3.75 -9.68
C PRO A 92 -4.69 4.43 -10.39
N GLY A 93 -4.42 5.05 -11.54
CA GLY A 93 -5.44 5.69 -12.38
C GLY A 93 -6.02 7.02 -11.86
N ARG A 94 -5.49 7.59 -10.77
CA ARG A 94 -6.04 8.80 -10.13
C ARG A 94 -5.08 9.99 -10.23
N SER A 95 -5.27 10.85 -11.23
CA SER A 95 -4.39 11.99 -11.49
C SER A 95 -4.41 13.06 -10.40
N GLU A 96 -5.51 13.14 -9.65
CA GLU A 96 -5.71 14.04 -8.51
C GLU A 96 -4.72 13.79 -7.38
N THR A 97 -4.18 12.58 -7.26
CA THR A 97 -3.24 12.20 -6.20
C THR A 97 -1.81 12.68 -6.45
N GLY A 98 -1.57 13.33 -7.60
CA GLY A 98 -0.25 13.75 -8.00
C GLY A 98 0.67 12.57 -8.33
N ARG A 99 1.96 12.88 -8.49
CA ARG A 99 2.99 11.92 -8.89
C ARG A 99 4.03 11.80 -7.78
N TRP A 100 4.95 10.85 -7.91
CA TRP A 100 6.03 10.67 -6.96
C TRP A 100 7.12 11.73 -7.19
N GLY A 101 7.69 12.24 -6.11
CA GLY A 101 8.72 13.28 -6.13
C GLY A 101 10.12 12.73 -6.39
N SER A 102 10.36 11.46 -6.03
CA SER A 102 11.64 10.80 -6.27
C SER A 102 11.48 9.29 -6.50
N PRO A 103 12.52 8.61 -7.06
CA PRO A 103 12.55 7.15 -7.15
C PRO A 103 12.48 6.50 -5.77
N PHE A 104 13.11 7.10 -4.76
CA PHE A 104 13.03 6.64 -3.38
C PHE A 104 11.62 6.70 -2.83
N GLU A 105 10.90 7.81 -3.04
CA GLU A 105 9.50 7.95 -2.62
C GLU A 105 8.61 6.89 -3.31
N TYR A 106 8.85 6.62 -4.59
CA TYR A 106 8.15 5.57 -5.34
C TYR A 106 8.43 4.16 -4.81
N CYS A 107 9.69 3.86 -4.49
CA CYS A 107 10.10 2.53 -4.04
C CYS A 107 9.73 2.26 -2.58
N ARG A 108 9.71 3.29 -1.72
CA ARG A 108 9.29 3.19 -0.31
C ARG A 108 7.77 3.19 -0.12
N LYS A 109 7.00 3.20 -1.20
CA LYS A 109 5.54 3.19 -1.12
C LYS A 109 5.12 2.04 -0.17
N PRO A 110 4.17 2.26 0.74
CA PRO A 110 3.64 1.22 1.62
C PRO A 110 2.88 0.11 0.85
N VAL A 111 2.98 0.10 -0.48
CA VAL A 111 2.52 -0.95 -1.39
C VAL A 111 3.76 -1.77 -1.78
N MET A 112 4.32 -2.52 -0.82
CA MET A 112 4.89 -3.81 -1.24
C MET A 112 3.77 -4.55 -1.96
N PRO A 113 4.05 -5.32 -3.03
CA PRO A 113 3.07 -6.29 -3.51
C PRO A 113 2.80 -7.22 -2.32
N LEU A 114 1.73 -6.97 -1.57
CA LEU A 114 1.09 -8.01 -0.78
C LEU A 114 0.59 -9.06 -1.77
N PRO A 115 0.53 -10.35 -1.38
CA PRO A 115 0.01 -11.40 -2.25
C PRO A 115 -1.28 -10.94 -2.93
N PRO A 116 -1.49 -11.34 -4.20
CA PRO A 116 -2.71 -11.01 -4.91
C PRO A 116 -3.89 -11.41 -4.02
N ALA A 117 -4.85 -10.50 -3.89
CA ALA A 117 -6.04 -10.76 -3.12
C ALA A 117 -6.67 -12.10 -3.56
N PRO A 118 -7.25 -12.87 -2.63
CA PRO A 118 -7.93 -14.09 -2.98
C PRO A 118 -8.86 -13.85 -4.17
N GLN A 119 -8.74 -14.69 -5.20
CA GLN A 119 -9.53 -14.52 -6.42
C GLN A 119 -11.02 -14.66 -6.08
N LEU A 120 -11.80 -13.63 -6.38
CA LEU A 120 -13.24 -13.69 -6.25
C LEU A 120 -13.83 -14.58 -7.35
N PRO A 121 -14.90 -15.35 -7.04
CA PRO A 121 -15.69 -16.00 -8.08
C PRO A 121 -16.23 -14.98 -9.08
N THR A 122 -16.34 -15.34 -10.36
CA THR A 122 -16.87 -14.47 -11.42
C THR A 122 -18.28 -13.94 -11.13
N SER A 123 -19.04 -14.63 -10.28
CA SER A 123 -20.40 -14.27 -9.85
C SER A 123 -20.45 -13.20 -8.74
N VAL A 124 -19.30 -12.82 -8.19
CA VAL A 124 -19.17 -11.78 -7.15
C VAL A 124 -18.56 -10.53 -7.77
N LYS A 125 -19.29 -9.42 -7.70
CA LYS A 125 -18.82 -8.10 -8.11
C LYS A 125 -18.34 -7.31 -6.91
N VAL A 126 -17.31 -6.50 -7.12
CA VAL A 126 -16.81 -5.57 -6.11
C VAL A 126 -17.46 -4.22 -6.37
N GLU A 127 -18.25 -3.73 -5.42
CA GLU A 127 -18.93 -2.44 -5.49
C GLU A 127 -18.39 -1.51 -4.41
N VAL A 128 -18.29 -0.22 -4.73
CA VAL A 128 -17.90 0.83 -3.77
C VAL A 128 -19.16 1.49 -3.25
N GLY A 129 -19.39 1.40 -1.94
CA GLY A 129 -20.52 2.06 -1.28
C GLY A 129 -20.32 3.56 -1.13
N GLU A 130 -21.42 4.30 -1.13
CA GLU A 130 -21.40 5.73 -0.82
C GLU A 130 -20.98 5.98 0.63
N LYS A 131 -20.57 7.22 0.93
CA LYS A 131 -20.20 7.64 2.28
C LYS A 131 -21.39 7.41 3.23
N GLY A 132 -21.18 6.64 4.31
CA GLY A 132 -22.24 6.32 5.27
C GLY A 132 -23.13 5.15 4.88
N GLU A 133 -22.86 4.48 3.76
CA GLU A 133 -23.67 3.36 3.27
C GLU A 133 -23.16 2.00 3.79
N SER A 134 -24.08 1.06 4.03
CA SER A 134 -23.76 -0.34 4.34
C SER A 134 -23.63 -1.17 3.07
N CYS A 135 -22.92 -2.30 3.12
CA CYS A 135 -22.83 -3.18 1.96
C CYS A 135 -24.17 -3.78 1.54
N THR A 136 -25.10 -4.00 2.48
CA THR A 136 -26.48 -4.39 2.15
C THR A 136 -27.16 -3.34 1.27
N ALA A 137 -27.08 -2.06 1.65
CA ALA A 137 -27.66 -0.98 0.86
C ALA A 137 -26.98 -0.83 -0.51
N THR A 138 -25.65 -0.87 -0.54
CA THR A 138 -24.86 -0.79 -1.78
C THR A 138 -25.21 -1.91 -2.77
N CYS A 139 -25.24 -3.17 -2.32
CA CYS A 139 -25.53 -4.29 -3.23
C CYS A 139 -26.99 -4.28 -3.73
N ASN A 140 -27.94 -3.80 -2.92
CA ASN A 140 -29.33 -3.71 -3.32
C ASN A 140 -29.54 -2.77 -4.53
N LYS A 141 -28.69 -1.74 -4.71
CA LYS A 141 -28.73 -0.83 -5.86
C LYS A 141 -28.56 -1.56 -7.20
N THR A 142 -27.88 -2.70 -7.21
CA THR A 142 -27.63 -3.53 -8.40
C THR A 142 -28.40 -4.84 -8.39
N ASN A 143 -29.47 -4.94 -7.59
CA ASN A 143 -30.26 -6.17 -7.37
C ASN A 143 -29.40 -7.38 -6.95
N SER A 144 -28.36 -7.13 -6.17
CA SER A 144 -27.45 -8.14 -5.64
C SER A 144 -27.53 -8.18 -4.11
N ILE A 145 -27.00 -9.25 -3.51
CA ILE A 145 -26.94 -9.45 -2.07
C ILE A 145 -25.48 -9.37 -1.62
N CYS A 146 -25.24 -8.76 -0.45
CA CYS A 146 -23.92 -8.76 0.16
C CYS A 146 -23.46 -10.19 0.44
N ALA A 147 -22.35 -10.60 -0.16
CA ALA A 147 -21.78 -11.92 -0.07
C ALA A 147 -20.74 -11.97 1.05
N LEU A 148 -21.20 -11.98 2.30
CA LEU A 148 -20.37 -11.88 3.51
C LEU A 148 -19.17 -12.85 3.51
N GLN A 149 -19.35 -14.07 3.01
CA GLN A 149 -18.31 -15.09 2.93
C GLN A 149 -17.12 -14.70 2.03
N HIS A 150 -17.28 -13.69 1.19
CA HIS A 150 -16.24 -13.17 0.30
C HIS A 150 -15.62 -11.86 0.80
N MET A 151 -16.01 -11.37 1.98
CA MET A 151 -15.47 -10.13 2.55
C MET A 151 -13.96 -10.26 2.84
N ILE A 152 -13.49 -11.44 3.23
CA ILE A 152 -12.06 -11.70 3.46
C ILE A 152 -11.20 -11.44 2.22
N ALA A 153 -11.73 -11.73 1.02
CA ALA A 153 -11.03 -11.48 -0.23
C ALA A 153 -10.85 -9.97 -0.49
N MET A 154 -11.78 -9.14 0.02
CA MET A 154 -11.73 -7.68 -0.09
C MET A 154 -10.92 -7.03 1.03
N ASN A 155 -10.68 -7.77 2.12
CA ASN A 155 -10.02 -7.29 3.33
C ASN A 155 -8.50 -7.23 3.20
N HIS A 156 -8.02 -6.63 2.13
CA HIS A 156 -6.60 -6.45 1.85
C HIS A 156 -6.36 -5.03 1.35
N CYS A 157 -5.30 -4.39 1.88
CA CYS A 157 -4.91 -3.05 1.49
C CYS A 157 -4.69 -2.91 -0.02
N ASN A 158 -4.19 -3.96 -0.69
CA ASN A 158 -4.01 -3.95 -2.13
C ASN A 158 -5.34 -3.84 -2.88
N VAL A 159 -6.39 -4.51 -2.42
CA VAL A 159 -7.73 -4.40 -3.02
C VAL A 159 -8.30 -3.02 -2.75
N LEU A 160 -8.23 -2.54 -1.50
CA LEU A 160 -8.70 -1.19 -1.18
C LEU A 160 -8.03 -0.13 -2.07
N ARG A 161 -6.72 -0.25 -2.34
CA ARG A 161 -5.96 0.66 -3.22
C ARG A 161 -6.33 0.59 -4.71
N THR A 162 -7.02 -0.46 -5.17
CA THR A 162 -7.56 -0.46 -6.54
C THR A 162 -8.84 0.35 -6.67
N HIS A 163 -9.50 0.68 -5.54
CA HIS A 163 -10.77 1.41 -5.51
C HIS A 163 -10.65 2.79 -4.85
N PHE A 164 -9.77 2.91 -3.85
CA PHE A 164 -9.54 4.10 -3.04
C PHE A 164 -8.08 4.54 -3.13
N ALA A 165 -7.83 5.80 -2.81
CA ALA A 165 -6.47 6.36 -2.87
C ALA A 165 -5.61 5.93 -1.66
N CYS A 166 -6.22 5.78 -0.48
CA CYS A 166 -5.55 5.36 0.76
C CYS A 166 -4.34 6.24 1.09
N GLU A 167 -4.49 7.56 0.98
CA GLU A 167 -3.40 8.53 1.04
C GLU A 167 -2.67 8.54 2.39
N ALA A 168 -3.39 8.31 3.49
CA ALA A 168 -2.81 8.28 4.84
C ALA A 168 -2.16 6.93 5.19
N GLY A 169 -2.48 5.86 4.46
CA GLY A 169 -2.00 4.53 4.82
C GLY A 169 -3.05 3.46 4.62
N CYS A 170 -2.77 2.30 5.21
CA CYS A 170 -3.76 1.25 5.36
C CYS A 170 -3.46 0.47 6.63
N ASP A 171 -4.42 0.49 7.56
CA ASP A 171 -4.22 0.02 8.92
C ASP A 171 -5.28 -1.01 9.34
N ASN A 172 -4.87 -1.88 10.26
CA ASN A 172 -5.80 -2.74 10.96
C ASN A 172 -6.65 -1.90 11.90
N SER A 173 -7.95 -2.13 11.87
CA SER A 173 -8.90 -1.37 12.69
C SER A 173 -9.94 -2.30 13.28
N GLY A 174 -10.18 -2.13 14.58
CA GLY A 174 -11.32 -2.74 15.25
C GLY A 174 -12.64 -2.10 14.78
N GLY A 175 -13.70 -2.90 14.72
CA GLY A 175 -15.03 -2.45 14.31
C GLY A 175 -15.66 -3.42 13.31
N ASP A 176 -16.74 -2.99 12.66
CA ASP A 176 -17.52 -3.83 11.74
C ASP A 176 -17.77 -3.20 10.36
N VAL A 177 -17.15 -2.05 10.10
CA VAL A 177 -17.30 -1.30 8.84
C VAL A 177 -16.20 -1.57 7.82
N GLN A 178 -15.16 -2.28 8.22
CA GLN A 178 -14.07 -2.70 7.34
C GLN A 178 -14.56 -3.79 6.34
N PRO A 179 -13.94 -3.92 5.16
CA PRO A 179 -12.91 -3.05 4.60
C PRO A 179 -13.49 -1.71 4.08
N SER A 180 -12.85 -0.60 4.41
CA SER A 180 -13.39 0.74 4.10
C SER A 180 -12.31 1.80 3.90
N TYR A 181 -12.68 2.90 3.25
CA TYR A 181 -11.89 4.13 3.17
C TYR A 181 -12.51 5.22 4.03
N VAL A 182 -11.68 5.92 4.83
CA VAL A 182 -12.08 7.08 5.63
C VAL A 182 -12.08 8.32 4.74
N SER A 183 -13.23 8.99 4.66
CA SER A 183 -13.40 10.17 3.82
C SER A 183 -12.42 11.29 4.19
N ALA A 184 -11.93 12.03 3.20
CA ALA A 184 -10.98 13.12 3.40
C ALA A 184 -11.52 14.26 4.29
N ASP A 185 -12.84 14.41 4.37
CA ASP A 185 -13.54 15.39 5.21
C ASP A 185 -13.89 14.87 6.62
N ALA A 186 -13.41 13.67 7.00
CA ALA A 186 -13.59 13.14 8.34
C ALA A 186 -12.82 13.96 9.41
N PRO A 187 -13.28 13.97 10.67
CA PRO A 187 -12.53 14.54 11.78
C PRO A 187 -11.11 13.96 11.87
N LYS A 188 -10.14 14.76 12.29
CA LYS A 188 -8.72 14.34 12.34
C LYS A 188 -8.49 13.11 13.21
N GLU A 189 -9.28 12.99 14.28
CA GLU A 189 -9.23 11.89 15.24
C GLU A 189 -9.66 10.55 14.62
N GLN A 190 -10.34 10.59 13.46
CA GLN A 190 -10.79 9.41 12.73
C GLN A 190 -9.86 9.01 11.59
N GLN A 191 -8.67 9.63 11.48
CA GLN A 191 -7.65 9.30 10.48
C GLN A 191 -8.20 9.44 9.04
N PRO A 192 -8.48 10.69 8.59
CA PRO A 192 -8.98 10.92 7.24
C PRO A 192 -8.03 10.36 6.18
N THR A 193 -8.59 9.93 5.05
CA THR A 193 -7.87 9.35 3.89
C THR A 193 -7.20 8.00 4.13
N ASP A 194 -7.50 7.35 5.26
CA ASP A 194 -6.94 6.06 5.60
C ASP A 194 -7.79 4.90 5.07
N CYS A 195 -7.15 3.77 4.78
CA CYS A 195 -7.84 2.54 4.42
C CYS A 195 -7.83 1.58 5.60
N LEU A 196 -9.00 1.08 5.98
CA LEU A 196 -9.16 0.24 7.17
C LEU A 196 -9.46 -1.19 6.75
N ILE A 197 -8.69 -2.14 7.26
CA ILE A 197 -8.94 -3.58 7.14
C ILE A 197 -9.32 -4.16 8.51
N ALA A 198 -10.18 -5.18 8.49
CA ALA A 198 -10.55 -5.93 9.67
C ALA A 198 -9.37 -6.77 10.18
N GLU A 199 -9.24 -6.87 11.49
CA GLU A 199 -8.27 -7.72 12.18
C GLU A 199 -8.64 -9.21 12.11
N SER A 200 -9.94 -9.52 11.95
CA SER A 200 -10.44 -10.90 11.94
C SER A 200 -11.74 -11.06 11.14
N GLU A 201 -12.03 -12.28 10.70
CA GLU A 201 -13.24 -12.58 9.94
C GLU A 201 -14.54 -12.33 10.73
N SER A 202 -14.50 -12.42 12.06
CA SER A 202 -15.67 -12.18 12.93
C SER A 202 -16.16 -10.73 12.93
N GLN A 203 -15.35 -9.80 12.43
CA GLN A 203 -15.71 -8.39 12.32
C GLN A 203 -16.53 -8.07 11.07
N PHE A 204 -16.57 -8.96 10.07
CA PHE A 204 -17.31 -8.67 8.85
C PHE A 204 -18.81 -8.59 9.10
N ASN A 205 -19.41 -7.47 8.67
CA ASN A 205 -20.84 -7.22 8.82
C ASN A 205 -21.37 -6.49 7.57
N CYS A 206 -22.37 -7.05 6.90
CA CYS A 206 -22.96 -6.42 5.71
C CYS A 206 -23.80 -5.18 6.03
N ASP A 207 -24.43 -5.13 7.21
CA ASP A 207 -25.38 -4.09 7.59
C ASP A 207 -24.73 -2.90 8.30
N ALA A 208 -23.51 -3.08 8.80
CA ALA A 208 -22.75 -2.01 9.43
C ALA A 208 -22.48 -0.85 8.46
N SER A 209 -22.56 0.37 8.98
CA SER A 209 -22.18 1.59 8.29
C SER A 209 -21.61 2.61 9.27
N HIS A 210 -20.80 3.52 8.76
CA HIS A 210 -20.28 4.64 9.54
C HIS A 210 -20.27 5.90 8.69
N ALA A 211 -20.71 7.02 9.28
CA ALA A 211 -21.01 8.26 8.56
C ALA A 211 -19.82 8.82 7.77
N ASN A 212 -18.58 8.48 8.15
CA ASN A 212 -17.37 8.99 7.53
C ASN A 212 -16.61 7.99 6.66
N THR A 213 -17.17 6.80 6.42
CA THR A 213 -16.49 5.75 5.63
C THR A 213 -17.25 5.41 4.36
N GLN A 214 -16.50 5.05 3.31
CA GLN A 214 -17.01 4.35 2.12
C GLN A 214 -16.56 2.90 2.20
N ARG A 215 -17.49 1.94 2.02
CA ARG A 215 -17.20 0.51 2.17
C ARG A 215 -16.88 -0.14 0.83
N LEU A 216 -16.01 -1.15 0.83
CA LEU A 216 -15.80 -2.02 -0.32
C LEU A 216 -16.60 -3.31 -0.14
N CYS A 217 -17.54 -3.57 -1.05
CA CYS A 217 -18.59 -4.55 -0.85
C CYS A 217 -18.55 -5.67 -1.89
N PRO A 218 -18.47 -6.95 -1.48
CA PRO A 218 -18.69 -8.08 -2.37
C PRO A 218 -20.19 -8.30 -2.58
N CYS A 219 -20.67 -8.10 -3.79
CA CYS A 219 -22.08 -8.24 -4.17
C CYS A 219 -22.27 -9.43 -5.11
N ALA A 220 -23.14 -10.37 -4.74
CA ALA A 220 -23.47 -11.55 -5.56
C ALA A 220 -24.94 -11.54 -6.00
N GLN A 221 -25.21 -12.05 -7.20
CA GLN A 221 -26.58 -12.14 -7.70
C GLN A 221 -27.40 -13.20 -6.96
N THR A 222 -28.66 -12.89 -6.67
CA THR A 222 -29.62 -13.73 -5.93
C THR A 222 -29.84 -15.12 -6.54
N SER A 223 -29.67 -15.26 -7.86
CA SER A 223 -29.94 -16.50 -8.62
C SER A 223 -28.97 -17.66 -8.34
N GLN A 224 -27.91 -17.46 -7.53
CA GLN A 224 -26.85 -18.47 -7.34
C GLN A 224 -26.66 -18.95 -5.90
N ILE A 225 -27.43 -18.45 -4.93
CA ILE A 225 -27.45 -19.01 -3.57
C ILE A 225 -28.29 -20.30 -3.52
N VAL A 226 -29.18 -20.50 -4.50
CA VAL A 226 -30.08 -21.67 -4.56
C VAL A 226 -29.40 -22.92 -5.15
N THR A 227 -28.31 -22.77 -5.90
CA THR A 227 -27.63 -23.90 -6.57
C THR A 227 -26.61 -24.64 -5.68
N SER A 228 -26.37 -24.18 -4.46
CA SER A 228 -25.44 -24.83 -3.51
C SER A 228 -26.14 -25.77 -2.52
N ILE A 229 -27.48 -25.91 -2.62
CA ILE A 229 -28.32 -26.70 -1.70
C ILE A 229 -29.23 -27.67 -2.48
N ALA A 230 -28.86 -28.02 -3.72
CA ALA A 230 -29.54 -29.04 -4.53
C ALA A 230 -28.58 -30.20 -4.83
#